data_AF-A0A5P8K6G5-F1
#
_entry.id   AF-A0A5P8K6G5-F1
#
_cell.length_a   1.000
_cell.length_b   1.000
_cell.length_c   1.000
_cell.angle_alpha   90.00
_cell.angle_beta   90.00
_cell.angle_gamma   90.00
#
_symmetry.space_group_name_H-M   'P 1'
#
loop_
_entity.id
_entity.type
_entity.pdbx_description
1 polymer ?
#
loop_
_entity_poly.entity_id
_entity_poly.type
_entity_poly.pdbx_seq_one_letter_code
_entity_poly.pdbx_strand_id
1 'polypeptide(L)'
;MHGATKVDARWCPLDDWSLNVLAHRAKFVSARRLRPELAPQTRLAVSDKPAPDHVLQSRVCVALRNLLTWIGLPVEEEDVKPASITAWAGVQEFERTGRIEDAARLLGLRSLDSTASVIGHTWRTAAPNGQEEPGA
;
A
#
# COMPACT_ATOMS: atom_id res chain seq x y z
N MET A 1 -1.25 -15.20 -9.18
CA MET A 1 -1.57 -14.22 -8.14
C MET A 1 -2.96 -13.75 -8.40
N HIS A 2 -3.90 -14.34 -7.68
CA HIS A 2 -5.24 -13.79 -7.59
C HIS A 2 -5.11 -12.53 -6.72
N GLY A 3 -5.70 -11.43 -7.16
CA GLY A 3 -5.77 -10.20 -6.37
C GLY A 3 -6.50 -10.44 -5.06
N ALA A 4 -6.35 -9.52 -4.10
CA ALA A 4 -7.15 -9.55 -2.90
C ALA A 4 -8.63 -9.32 -3.27
N THR A 5 -9.54 -10.18 -2.81
CA THR A 5 -11.00 -10.02 -3.05
C THR A 5 -11.59 -8.76 -2.42
N LYS A 6 -10.84 -8.14 -1.50
CA LYS A 6 -11.20 -6.91 -0.79
C LYS A 6 -10.85 -5.64 -1.57
N VAL A 7 -10.06 -5.74 -2.64
CA VAL A 7 -9.51 -4.59 -3.37
C VAL A 7 -9.80 -4.74 -4.84
N ASP A 8 -10.45 -3.74 -5.43
CA ASP A 8 -10.78 -3.74 -6.85
C ASP A 8 -9.56 -3.42 -7.72
N ALA A 9 -9.57 -3.94 -8.95
CA ALA A 9 -8.57 -3.61 -9.96
C ALA A 9 -8.66 -2.13 -10.33
N ARG A 10 -7.51 -1.48 -10.48
CA ARG A 10 -7.42 -0.04 -10.74
C ARG A 10 -6.13 0.35 -11.42
N TRP A 11 -6.12 1.57 -11.96
CA TRP A 11 -4.93 2.24 -12.43
C TRP A 11 -4.33 3.10 -11.33
N CYS A 12 -3.01 3.12 -11.23
CA CYS A 12 -2.26 3.98 -10.31
C CYS A 12 -1.28 4.82 -11.15
N PRO A 13 -1.25 6.15 -10.98
CA PRO A 13 -0.22 6.96 -11.61
C PRO A 13 1.16 6.54 -11.12
N LEU A 14 2.13 6.52 -12.02
CA LEU A 14 3.54 6.32 -11.69
C LEU A 14 4.25 7.66 -11.86
N ASP A 15 4.97 8.08 -10.83
CA ASP A 15 5.94 9.16 -10.98
C ASP A 15 7.19 8.67 -11.73
N ASP A 16 8.06 9.61 -12.11
CA ASP A 16 9.27 9.31 -12.89
C ASP A 16 10.16 8.28 -12.19
N TRP A 17 10.25 8.37 -10.86
CA TRP A 17 11.05 7.45 -10.07
C TRP A 17 10.47 6.03 -10.07
N SER A 18 9.17 5.88 -9.83
CA SER A 18 8.46 4.59 -9.81
C SER A 18 8.48 3.94 -11.19
N LEU A 19 8.30 4.73 -12.25
CA LEU A 19 8.42 4.25 -13.62
C LEU A 19 9.82 3.72 -13.88
N ASN A 20 10.86 4.47 -13.48
CA ASN A 20 12.25 4.04 -13.65
C ASN A 20 12.56 2.73 -12.91
N VAL A 21 12.12 2.61 -11.65
CA VAL A 21 12.28 1.39 -10.84
C VAL A 21 11.60 0.19 -11.51
N LEU A 22 10.35 0.35 -11.97
CA LEU A 22 9.61 -0.71 -12.64
C LEU A 22 10.23 -1.10 -13.99
N ALA A 23 10.70 -0.13 -14.77
CA ALA A 23 11.38 -0.38 -16.04
C ALA A 23 12.68 -1.17 -15.83
N HIS A 24 13.50 -0.77 -14.87
CA HIS A 24 14.73 -1.49 -14.50
C HIS A 24 14.42 -2.91 -14.04
N ARG A 25 13.38 -3.07 -13.22
CA ARG A 25 12.95 -4.38 -12.74
C ARG A 25 12.46 -5.28 -13.87
N ALA A 26 11.63 -4.75 -14.77
CA ALA A 26 11.15 -5.48 -15.94
C ALA A 26 12.31 -5.94 -16.82
N LYS A 27 13.28 -5.06 -17.11
CA LYS A 27 14.49 -5.40 -17.87
C LYS A 27 15.30 -6.52 -17.20
N PHE A 28 15.55 -6.40 -15.90
CA PHE A 28 16.29 -7.39 -15.12
C PHE A 28 15.62 -8.77 -15.16
N VAL A 29 14.30 -8.79 -14.95
CA VAL A 29 13.54 -10.04 -14.90
C VAL A 29 13.44 -10.68 -16.29
N SER A 30 13.19 -9.90 -17.35
CA SER A 30 13.16 -10.40 -18.73
C SER A 30 14.51 -10.96 -19.17
N ALA A 31 15.62 -10.31 -18.81
CA ALA A 31 16.96 -10.79 -19.16
C ALA A 31 17.34 -12.13 -18.52
N ARG A 32 16.70 -12.49 -17.40
CA ARG A 32 16.95 -13.76 -16.68
C ARG A 32 16.07 -14.91 -17.16
N ARG A 33 15.20 -14.69 -18.15
CA ARG A 33 14.33 -15.73 -18.68
C ARG A 33 15.07 -16.56 -19.73
N LEU A 34 15.03 -17.88 -19.53
CA LEU A 34 15.44 -18.86 -20.54
C LEU A 34 14.49 -18.92 -21.75
N ARG A 35 13.26 -18.36 -21.60
CA ARG A 35 12.18 -18.36 -22.60
C ARG A 35 11.58 -16.95 -22.75
N PRO A 36 12.01 -16.15 -23.74
CA PRO A 36 11.56 -14.77 -23.94
C PRO A 36 10.04 -14.62 -24.15
N GLU A 37 9.38 -15.62 -24.71
CA GLU A 37 7.95 -15.64 -25.03
C GLU A 37 7.04 -15.59 -23.79
N LEU A 38 7.56 -15.93 -22.61
CA LEU A 38 6.83 -15.86 -21.33
C LEU A 38 6.99 -14.50 -20.61
N ALA A 39 7.68 -13.53 -21.23
CA ALA A 39 7.91 -12.22 -20.63
C ALA A 39 6.62 -11.48 -20.21
N PRO A 40 5.52 -11.46 -21.00
CA PRO A 40 4.31 -10.73 -20.62
C PRO A 40 3.59 -11.27 -19.37
N GLN A 41 3.81 -12.54 -19.04
CA GLN A 41 3.19 -13.22 -17.88
C GLN A 41 4.10 -13.21 -16.65
N THR A 42 5.26 -12.54 -16.74
CA THR A 42 6.25 -12.61 -15.69
C THR A 42 5.91 -11.68 -14.54
N ARG A 43 5.89 -12.24 -13.33
CA ARG A 43 5.69 -11.48 -12.08
C ARG A 43 6.89 -10.56 -11.84
N LEU A 44 6.63 -9.25 -11.70
CA LEU A 44 7.66 -8.25 -11.48
C LEU A 44 8.19 -8.25 -10.04
N ALA A 45 7.30 -8.35 -9.05
CA ALA A 45 7.62 -8.10 -7.64
C ALA A 45 7.99 -9.35 -6.82
N VAL A 46 7.84 -10.55 -7.37
CA VAL A 46 8.12 -11.81 -6.66
C VAL A 46 9.02 -12.73 -7.47
N SER A 47 9.57 -13.75 -6.81
CA SER A 47 10.32 -14.80 -7.50
C SER A 47 9.44 -15.48 -8.55
N ASP A 48 10.10 -15.88 -9.63
CA ASP A 48 9.58 -16.71 -10.70
C ASP A 48 9.41 -18.18 -10.36
N LYS A 49 9.95 -18.63 -9.23
CA LYS A 49 9.76 -19.99 -8.74
C LYS A 49 8.28 -20.23 -8.47
N PRO A 50 7.66 -21.27 -9.07
CA PRO A 50 6.26 -21.60 -8.81
C PRO A 50 6.02 -21.78 -7.30
N ALA A 51 5.03 -21.06 -6.78
CA ALA A 51 4.56 -21.20 -5.42
C ALA A 51 3.11 -20.71 -5.32
N PRO A 52 2.33 -21.22 -4.35
CA PRO A 52 1.00 -20.70 -4.07
C PRO A 52 1.03 -19.19 -3.76
N ASP A 53 -0.05 -18.49 -4.08
CA ASP A 53 -0.09 -17.03 -3.98
C ASP A 53 0.11 -16.52 -2.54
N HIS A 54 -0.43 -17.22 -1.54
CA HIS A 54 -0.22 -16.88 -0.13
C HIS A 54 1.26 -17.00 0.29
N VAL A 55 2.00 -17.98 -0.25
CA VAL A 55 3.44 -18.14 0.04
C VAL A 55 4.23 -16.97 -0.55
N LEU A 56 3.88 -16.56 -1.77
CA LEU A 56 4.53 -15.42 -2.44
C LEU A 56 4.22 -14.11 -1.72
N GLN A 57 2.98 -13.92 -1.26
CA GLN A 57 2.60 -12.78 -0.44
C GLN A 57 3.39 -12.75 0.88
N SER A 58 3.49 -13.87 1.60
CA SER A 58 4.25 -13.94 2.85
C SER A 58 5.72 -13.58 2.66
N ARG A 59 6.35 -14.01 1.55
CA ARG A 59 7.74 -13.62 1.22
C ARG A 59 7.89 -12.11 1.04
N VAL A 60 6.93 -11.47 0.38
CA VAL A 60 6.92 -9.99 0.23
C VAL A 60 6.76 -9.32 1.58
N CYS A 61 5.83 -9.79 2.42
CA CYS A 61 5.62 -9.23 3.76
C CYS A 61 6.88 -9.33 4.64
N VAL A 62 7.60 -10.45 4.57
CA VAL A 62 8.88 -10.62 5.29
C VAL A 62 9.96 -9.69 4.73
N ALA A 63 10.10 -9.61 3.41
CA ALA A 63 11.09 -8.72 2.79
C ALA A 63 10.83 -7.24 3.14
N LEU A 64 9.57 -6.81 3.11
CA LEU A 64 9.17 -5.46 3.52
C LEU A 64 9.43 -5.21 5.01
N ARG A 65 9.10 -6.17 5.89
CA ARG A 65 9.41 -6.07 7.32
C ARG A 65 10.90 -5.88 7.56
N ASN A 66 11.74 -6.69 6.92
CA ASN A 66 13.20 -6.58 7.03
C ASN A 66 13.71 -5.23 6.53
N LEU A 67 13.14 -4.71 5.43
CA LEU A 67 13.49 -3.38 4.92
C LEU A 67 13.13 -2.28 5.92
N LEU A 68 11.92 -2.31 6.49
CA LEU A 68 11.47 -1.34 7.50
C LEU A 68 12.40 -1.35 8.72
N THR A 69 12.72 -2.53 9.24
CA THR A 69 13.70 -2.66 10.34
C THR A 69 15.06 -2.10 9.94
N TRP A 70 15.55 -2.39 8.73
CA TRP A 70 16.86 -1.93 8.27
C TRP A 70 16.95 -0.40 8.14
N ILE A 71 15.86 0.28 7.79
CA ILE A 71 15.82 1.75 7.70
C ILE A 71 15.50 2.42 9.05
N GLY A 72 15.52 1.68 10.15
CA GLY A 72 15.29 2.23 11.49
C GLY A 72 13.82 2.46 11.84
N LEU A 73 12.89 1.81 11.14
CA LEU A 73 11.48 1.74 11.50
C LEU A 73 11.19 0.35 12.10
N PRO A 74 11.52 0.10 13.39
CA PRO A 74 11.35 -1.20 13.99
C PRO A 74 9.87 -1.59 14.00
N VAL A 75 9.54 -2.68 13.31
CA VAL A 75 8.18 -3.24 13.22
C VAL A 75 7.71 -3.85 14.55
N GLU A 76 8.55 -3.82 15.58
CA GLU A 76 8.19 -4.17 16.96
C GLU A 76 7.39 -3.06 17.65
N GLU A 77 7.54 -1.81 17.19
CA GLU A 77 6.58 -0.75 17.48
C GLU A 77 5.34 -1.02 16.61
N GLU A 78 4.18 -1.16 17.26
CA GLU A 78 2.94 -1.65 16.67
C GLU A 78 2.37 -0.79 15.51
N ASP A 79 3.02 0.35 15.25
CA ASP A 79 2.55 1.44 14.40
C ASP A 79 2.92 1.27 12.92
N VAL A 80 4.05 0.63 12.58
CA VAL A 80 4.54 0.58 11.18
C VAL A 80 4.55 -0.85 10.64
N LYS A 81 3.57 -1.19 9.79
CA LYS A 81 3.40 -2.52 9.16
C LYS A 81 3.61 -2.41 7.64
N PRO A 82 3.81 -3.53 6.90
CA PRO A 82 3.81 -3.50 5.43
C PRO A 82 2.56 -2.84 4.83
N ALA A 83 1.40 -2.98 5.48
CA ALA A 83 0.17 -2.32 5.07
C ALA A 83 0.20 -0.79 5.27
N SER A 84 1.03 -0.27 6.18
CA SER A 84 1.17 1.16 6.45
C SER A 84 1.72 1.92 5.24
N ILE A 85 2.54 1.28 4.38
CA ILE A 85 3.02 1.88 3.13
C ILE A 85 1.84 2.22 2.21
N THR A 86 0.91 1.28 2.06
CA THR A 86 -0.31 1.49 1.26
C THR A 86 -1.23 2.51 1.93
N ALA A 87 -1.40 2.44 3.25
CA ALA A 87 -2.20 3.41 4.00
C ALA A 87 -1.65 4.84 3.85
N TRP A 88 -0.33 5.02 3.90
CA TRP A 88 0.34 6.30 3.72
C TRP A 88 0.03 6.92 2.36
N ALA A 89 0.01 6.14 1.27
CA ALA A 89 -0.41 6.64 -0.04
C ALA A 89 -1.86 7.16 -0.03
N GLY A 90 -2.76 6.49 0.69
CA GLY A 90 -4.14 6.95 0.90
C GLY A 90 -4.22 8.23 1.73
N VAL A 91 -3.41 8.35 2.78
CA VAL A 91 -3.28 9.57 3.60
C VAL A 91 -2.83 10.74 2.75
N GLN A 92 -1.75 10.57 1.96
CA GLN A 92 -1.23 11.63 1.09
C GLN A 92 -2.27 12.13 0.08
N GLU A 93 -3.03 11.21 -0.53
CA GLU A 93 -4.09 11.60 -1.46
C GLU A 93 -5.25 12.32 -0.78
N PHE A 94 -5.63 11.89 0.42
CA PHE A 94 -6.62 12.58 1.23
C PHE A 94 -6.15 13.98 1.65
N GLU A 95 -4.92 14.12 2.13
CA GLU A 95 -4.32 15.42 2.49
C GLU A 95 -4.25 16.37 1.29
N ARG A 96 -3.93 15.84 0.11
CA ARG A 96 -3.83 16.63 -1.14
C ARG A 96 -5.19 17.10 -1.66
N THR A 97 -6.22 16.28 -1.55
CA THR A 97 -7.53 16.54 -2.18
C THR A 97 -8.61 17.02 -1.22
N GLY A 98 -8.45 16.72 0.08
CA GLY A 98 -9.51 16.84 1.09
C GLY A 98 -10.65 15.84 0.92
N ARG A 99 -10.52 14.84 0.02
CA ARG A 99 -11.63 13.96 -0.39
C ARG A 99 -11.31 12.50 -0.12
N ILE A 100 -12.11 11.88 0.75
CA ILE A 100 -11.93 10.48 1.12
C ILE A 100 -12.25 9.52 -0.03
N GLU A 101 -13.09 9.93 -0.99
CA GLU A 101 -13.41 9.14 -2.17
C GLU A 101 -12.19 9.00 -3.10
N ASP A 102 -11.34 10.02 -3.18
CA ASP A 102 -10.14 9.99 -4.01
C ASP A 102 -9.10 9.03 -3.39
N ALA A 103 -8.96 9.03 -2.06
CA ALA A 103 -8.20 8.01 -1.34
C ALA A 103 -8.79 6.60 -1.54
N ALA A 104 -10.12 6.43 -1.47
CA ALA A 104 -10.77 5.13 -1.68
C ALA A 104 -10.51 4.59 -3.10
N ARG A 105 -10.60 5.44 -4.13
CA ARG A 105 -10.26 5.08 -5.52
C ARG A 105 -8.79 4.70 -5.65
N LEU A 106 -7.87 5.47 -5.05
CA LEU A 106 -6.45 5.18 -5.08
C LEU A 106 -6.09 3.87 -4.35
N LEU A 107 -6.85 3.50 -3.32
CA LEU A 107 -6.65 2.26 -2.58
C LEU A 107 -7.42 1.07 -3.18
N GLY A 108 -8.40 1.32 -4.06
CA GLY A 108 -9.30 0.32 -4.64
C GLY A 108 -10.31 -0.22 -3.63
N LEU A 109 -10.71 0.61 -2.66
CA LEU A 109 -11.68 0.25 -1.62
C LEU A 109 -13.08 0.71 -2.01
N ARG A 110 -14.07 -0.18 -1.82
CA ARG A 110 -15.49 0.10 -2.13
C ARG A 110 -16.24 0.81 -1.00
N SER A 111 -15.68 0.81 0.21
CA SER A 111 -16.30 1.37 1.41
C SER A 111 -15.48 2.57 1.89
N LEU A 112 -16.16 3.71 2.08
CA LEU A 112 -15.55 4.91 2.65
C LEU A 112 -15.18 4.71 4.11
N ASP A 113 -15.98 3.99 4.90
CA ASP A 113 -15.63 3.67 6.29
C ASP A 113 -14.41 2.76 6.40
N SER A 114 -14.30 1.77 5.51
CA SER A 114 -13.09 0.94 5.43
C SER A 114 -11.87 1.77 5.02
N THR A 115 -12.06 2.73 4.12
CA THR A 115 -11.01 3.69 3.73
C THR A 115 -10.61 4.56 4.90
N ALA A 116 -11.58 5.14 5.62
CA ALA A 116 -11.37 5.98 6.80
C ALA A 116 -10.55 5.23 7.86
N SER A 117 -10.93 3.97 8.13
CA SER A 117 -10.20 3.12 9.06
C SER A 117 -8.76 2.84 8.60
N VAL A 118 -8.52 2.61 7.30
CA VAL A 118 -7.18 2.35 6.76
C VAL A 118 -6.27 3.56 6.86
N ILE A 119 -6.80 4.77 6.57
CA ILE A 119 -6.01 6.01 6.57
C ILE A 119 -6.02 6.74 7.92
N GLY A 120 -6.69 6.19 8.94
CA GLY A 120 -6.82 6.83 10.25
C GLY A 120 -7.72 8.07 10.28
N HIS A 121 -8.60 8.25 9.29
CA HIS A 121 -9.53 9.38 9.25
C HIS A 121 -10.67 9.18 10.26
N THR A 122 -10.89 10.18 11.11
CA THR A 122 -11.99 10.18 12.07
C THR A 122 -13.05 11.19 11.65
N TRP A 123 -14.29 10.71 11.43
CA TRP A 123 -15.42 11.55 10.99
C TRP A 123 -15.82 12.62 12.01
N ARG A 124 -15.66 12.31 13.30
CA ARG A 124 -15.95 13.23 14.40
C ARG A 124 -14.65 13.86 14.87
N THR A 125 -14.48 15.15 14.61
CA THR A 125 -13.54 15.94 15.40
C THR A 125 -14.07 15.94 16.84
N ALA A 126 -13.28 15.47 17.80
CA ALA A 126 -13.67 15.62 19.21
C ALA A 126 -13.93 17.11 19.44
N ALA A 127 -15.17 17.46 19.80
CA ALA A 127 -15.46 18.83 20.20
C ALA A 127 -14.50 19.16 21.35
N PRO A 128 -13.82 20.32 21.35
CA PRO A 128 -13.09 20.74 22.53
C PRO A 128 -14.11 20.77 23.67
N ASN A 129 -13.89 19.94 24.70
CA ASN A 129 -14.76 19.89 25.87
C ASN A 129 -14.97 21.33 26.33
N GLY A 130 -16.21 21.82 26.22
CA GLY A 130 -16.59 23.13 26.70
C GLY A 130 -16.20 23.20 28.17
N GLN A 131 -15.34 24.16 28.49
CA GLN A 131 -15.15 24.57 29.87
C GLN A 131 -16.50 25.10 30.36
N GLU A 132 -17.23 24.28 31.11
CA GLU A 132 -18.26 24.76 32.01
C GLU A 132 -17.54 25.57 33.10
N GLU A 133 -17.41 26.88 32.86
CA GLU A 133 -17.16 27.84 33.91
C GLU A 133 -18.42 27.91 34.78
N PRO A 134 -18.38 27.55 36.07
CA PRO A 134 -19.49 27.80 36.98
C PRO A 134 -19.45 29.29 37.34
N GLY A 135 -20.22 30.09 36.60
CA GLY A 135 -20.46 31.50 36.89
C GLY A 135 -21.30 31.67 38.16
N ALA A 136 -20.72 32.46 39.07
CA ALA A 136 -21.16 32.90 40.39
C ALA A 136 -22.57 33.50 40.49
#